data_AF-A0A8I1NRW0-F1
#
_entry.id   AF-A0A8I1NRW0-F1
#
_cell.length_a   1.000
_cell.length_b   1.000
_cell.length_c   1.000
_cell.angle_alpha   90.00
_cell.angle_beta   90.00
_cell.angle_gamma   90.00
#
_symmetry.space_group_name_H-M   'P 1'
#
loop_
_entity.id
_entity.type
_entity.pdbx_description
1 polymer ?
#
loop_
_entity_poly.entity_id
_entity_poly.type
_entity_poly.pdbx_seq_one_letter_code
_entity_poly.pdbx_strand_id
1 'polypeptide(L)'
;MDKEKETRKRALASEGVLMLLIESLAMRGIVSLDEAEDMLVVLAHSSDASAARATSLRNIIAKLKQLRGGAGDITPGALNLQSPP
;
A
#
# COMPACT_ATOMS: atom_id res chain seq x y z
N MET A 1 -28.00 16.19 -2.32
CA MET A 1 -26.69 16.79 -2.63
C MET A 1 -25.72 16.72 -1.45
N ASP A 2 -26.08 17.17 -0.23
CA ASP A 2 -25.12 17.20 0.89
C ASP A 2 -24.70 15.83 1.42
N LYS A 3 -25.62 14.86 1.52
CA LYS A 3 -25.31 13.50 1.98
C LYS A 3 -24.32 12.77 1.06
N GLU A 4 -24.46 12.95 -0.25
CA GLU A 4 -23.62 12.30 -1.25
C GLU A 4 -22.20 12.91 -1.24
N LYS A 5 -22.10 14.23 -1.12
CA LYS A 5 -20.83 14.94 -0.97
C LYS A 5 -20.09 14.52 0.31
N GLU A 6 -20.80 14.39 1.43
CA GLU A 6 -20.22 13.93 2.69
C GLU A 6 -19.80 12.45 2.63
N THR A 7 -20.60 11.60 1.98
CA THR A 7 -20.24 10.19 1.74
C THR A 7 -18.97 10.09 0.92
N ARG A 8 -18.87 10.86 -0.17
CA ARG A 8 -17.66 10.93 -1.01
C ARG A 8 -16.45 11.41 -0.23
N LYS A 9 -16.60 12.44 0.62
CA LYS A 9 -15.52 12.96 1.46
C LYS A 9 -15.01 11.89 2.44
N ARG A 10 -15.92 11.15 3.09
CA ARG A 10 -15.56 10.06 4.01
C ARG A 10 -14.89 8.90 3.29
N ALA A 11 -15.37 8.53 2.10
CA ALA A 11 -14.74 7.51 1.27
C ALA A 11 -13.28 7.89 0.94
N LEU A 12 -13.06 9.11 0.44
CA LEU A 12 -11.71 9.59 0.14
C LEU A 12 -10.79 9.66 1.38
N ALA A 13 -11.34 10.00 2.54
CA ALA A 13 -10.60 9.98 3.79
C ALA A 13 -10.21 8.56 4.20
N SER A 14 -11.14 7.60 4.09
CA SER A 14 -10.87 6.19 4.39
C SER A 14 -9.82 5.57 3.46
N GLU A 15 -9.84 5.92 2.17
CA GLU A 15 -8.81 5.51 1.21
C GLU A 15 -7.44 6.08 1.59
N GLY A 16 -7.39 7.35 2.02
CA GLY A 16 -6.15 7.96 2.51
C GLY A 16 -5.59 7.29 3.76
N VAL A 17 -6.45 6.90 4.71
CA VAL A 17 -6.04 6.16 5.91
C VAL A 17 -5.48 4.78 5.54
N LEU A 18 -6.14 4.08 4.61
CA LEU A 18 -5.70 2.76 4.17
C LEU A 18 -4.34 2.82 3.47
N MET A 19 -4.12 3.85 2.65
CA MET A 19 -2.82 4.13 2.02
C MET A 19 -1.69 4.33 3.04
N LEU A 20 -1.93 5.14 4.09
CA LEU A 20 -0.95 5.35 5.17
C LEU A 20 -0.65 4.06 5.95
N LEU A 21 -1.68 3.22 6.16
CA LEU A 21 -1.52 1.93 6.80
C LEU A 21 -0.62 1.00 5.97
N ILE A 22 -0.89 0.89 4.66
CA ILE A 22 -0.09 0.07 3.73
C ILE A 22 1.38 0.51 3.76
N GLU A 23 1.64 1.82 3.66
CA GLU A 23 3.00 2.37 3.73
C GLU A 23 3.69 2.00 5.05
N SER A 24 2.99 2.17 6.17
CA SER A 24 3.53 1.84 7.49
C SER A 24 3.88 0.36 7.65
N LEU A 25 3.02 -0.53 7.16
CA LEU A 25 3.25 -1.98 7.19
C LEU A 25 4.44 -2.38 6.33
N ALA A 26 4.55 -1.80 5.13
CA ALA A 26 5.66 -2.04 4.20
C ALA A 26 7.01 -1.55 4.77
N MET A 27 7.03 -0.34 5.36
CA MET A 27 8.22 0.21 6.01
C MET A 27 8.69 -0.66 7.17
N ARG A 28 7.77 -1.20 7.97
CA ARG A 28 8.08 -2.11 9.09
C ARG A 28 8.39 -3.55 8.65
N GLY A 29 8.26 -3.86 7.36
CA GLY A 29 8.47 -5.21 6.83
C GLY A 29 7.42 -6.21 7.30
N ILE A 30 6.22 -5.75 7.67
CA ILE A 30 5.10 -6.61 8.07
C ILE A 30 4.43 -7.21 6.83
N VAL A 31 4.33 -6.43 5.76
CA VAL A 31 3.90 -6.87 4.43
C VAL A 31 5.05 -6.71 3.44
N SER A 32 5.06 -7.53 2.41
CA SER A 32 6.09 -7.45 1.37
C SER A 32 5.92 -6.16 0.56
N LEU A 33 7.01 -5.71 -0.08
CA LEU A 33 6.93 -4.51 -0.90
C LEU A 33 6.15 -4.77 -2.20
N ASP A 34 6.05 -6.02 -2.63
CA ASP A 34 5.22 -6.44 -3.76
C ASP A 34 3.75 -6.46 -3.37
N GLU A 35 3.40 -7.04 -2.22
CA GLU A 35 2.05 -7.02 -1.66
C GLU A 35 1.54 -5.59 -1.45
N ALA A 36 2.38 -4.71 -0.90
CA ALA A 36 2.03 -3.31 -0.71
C ALA A 36 1.82 -2.58 -2.04
N GLU A 37 2.55 -2.92 -3.09
CA GLU A 37 2.34 -2.36 -4.43
C GLU A 37 1.00 -2.81 -5.02
N ASP A 38 0.67 -4.10 -4.93
CA ASP A 38 -0.59 -4.66 -5.41
C ASP A 38 -1.80 -4.01 -4.69
N MET A 39 -1.70 -3.82 -3.38
CA MET A 39 -2.74 -3.12 -2.61
C MET A 39 -2.93 -1.67 -3.08
N LEU A 40 -1.86 -0.96 -3.40
CA LEU A 40 -1.95 0.42 -3.92
C LEU A 40 -2.54 0.47 -5.33
N VAL A 41 -2.31 -0.53 -6.18
CA VAL A 41 -2.94 -0.63 -7.50
C VAL A 41 -4.45 -0.69 -7.37
N VAL A 42 -4.96 -1.51 -6.45
CA VAL A 42 -6.42 -1.61 -6.19
C VAL A 42 -6.99 -0.25 -5.77
N LEU A 43 -6.30 0.48 -4.89
CA LEU A 43 -6.74 1.80 -4.43
C LEU A 43 -6.61 2.90 -5.50
N ALA A 44 -5.70 2.74 -6.47
CA ALA A 44 -5.57 3.68 -7.57
C ALA A 44 -6.81 3.67 -8.48
N HIS A 45 -7.54 2.55 -8.55
CA HIS A 45 -8.73 2.42 -9.39
C HIS A 45 -10.01 2.98 -8.75
N SER A 46 -9.99 3.40 -7.48
CA SER A 46 -11.20 3.80 -6.77
C SER A 46 -11.64 5.25 -7.03
N SER A 47 -10.70 6.17 -7.28
CA SER A 47 -10.99 7.56 -7.67
C SER A 47 -9.73 8.28 -8.21
N ASP A 48 -9.90 9.34 -9.00
CA ASP A 48 -8.77 10.14 -9.53
C ASP A 48 -7.87 10.71 -8.42
N ALA A 49 -8.48 11.15 -7.31
CA ALA A 49 -7.76 11.68 -6.16
C ALA A 49 -6.92 10.59 -5.47
N SER A 50 -7.42 9.36 -5.46
CA SER A 50 -6.70 8.20 -4.92
C SER A 50 -5.68 7.63 -5.89
N ALA A 51 -5.91 7.72 -7.21
CA ALA A 51 -4.92 7.40 -8.23
C ALA A 51 -3.63 8.23 -8.09
N ALA A 52 -3.76 9.54 -7.89
CA ALA A 52 -2.61 10.42 -7.70
C ALA A 52 -1.80 10.08 -6.44
N ARG A 53 -2.49 9.82 -5.31
CA ARG A 53 -1.84 9.44 -4.04
C ARG A 53 -1.21 8.07 -4.10
N ALA A 54 -1.91 7.07 -4.66
CA ALA A 54 -1.40 5.73 -4.83
C ALA A 54 -0.14 5.72 -5.71
N THR A 55 -0.13 6.50 -6.81
CA THR A 55 1.05 6.64 -7.68
C THR A 55 2.26 7.17 -6.92
N SER A 56 2.07 8.19 -6.07
CA SER A 56 3.14 8.73 -5.24
C SER A 56 3.70 7.69 -4.26
N LEU A 57 2.82 6.92 -3.60
CA LEU A 57 3.22 5.87 -2.67
C LEU A 57 3.92 4.70 -3.36
N ARG A 58 3.50 4.32 -4.57
CA ARG A 58 4.18 3.30 -5.37
C ARG A 58 5.62 3.71 -5.70
N ASN A 59 5.86 5.00 -5.98
CA ASN A 59 7.23 5.50 -6.19
C ASN A 59 8.09 5.40 -4.92
N ILE A 60 7.50 5.61 -3.74
CA ILE A 60 8.20 5.43 -2.46
C ILE A 60 8.52 3.95 -2.24
N ILE A 61 7.56 3.05 -2.45
CA ILE A 61 7.76 1.60 -2.36
C ILE A 61 8.85 1.14 -3.33
N ALA A 62 8.84 1.61 -4.57
CA ALA A 62 9.87 1.27 -5.56
C ALA A 62 11.27 1.70 -5.10
N LYS A 63 11.39 2.90 -4.49
CA LYS A 63 12.66 3.35 -3.88
C LYS A 63 13.05 2.48 -2.69
N LEU A 64 12.10 2.08 -1.84
CA LEU A 64 12.36 1.15 -0.74
C LEU A 64 12.84 -0.22 -1.25
N LYS A 65 12.27 -0.74 -2.35
CA LYS A 65 12.73 -1.98 -3.01
C LYS A 65 14.18 -1.84 -3.45
N GLN A 66 14.54 -0.73 -4.09
CA GLN A 66 15.92 -0.45 -4.51
C GLN A 66 16.88 -0.40 -3.32
N LEU A 67 16.51 0.31 -2.25
CA LEU A 67 17.34 0.44 -1.04
C LEU A 67 17.54 -0.90 -0.31
N ARG A 68 16.56 -1.81 -0.38
CA ARG A 68 16.68 -3.17 0.18
C ARG A 68 17.36 -4.17 -0.77
N GLY A 69 17.98 -3.69 -1.86
CA GLY A 69 18.68 -4.56 -2.80
C GLY A 69 17.76 -5.44 -3.65
N GLY A 70 16.54 -4.98 -3.95
CA GLY A 70 15.56 -5.75 -4.72
C GLY A 70 14.85 -6.85 -3.92
N ALA A 71 15.10 -6.93 -2.62
CA ALA A 71 14.40 -7.81 -1.69
C ALA A 71 12.96 -7.34 -1.43
N GLY A 72 12.10 -7.41 -2.46
CA GLY A 72 10.66 -7.18 -2.34
C GLY A 72 9.98 -8.19 -1.41
N ASP A 73 10.59 -9.38 -1.29
CA ASP A 73 10.07 -10.58 -0.64
C ASP A 73 10.63 -10.82 0.79
N ILE A 74 11.62 -10.05 1.23
CA ILE A 74 12.20 -10.22 2.58
C ILE A 74 11.31 -9.50 3.59
N THR A 75 10.25 -10.19 4.01
CA THR A 75 9.55 -9.92 5.27
C THR A 75 9.92 -11.02 6.27
N PRO A 76 10.12 -10.68 7.57
CA PRO A 76 10.32 -11.69 8.61
C PRO A 76 9.18 -12.74 8.67
N GLY A 77 7.98 -12.43 8.15
CA GLY A 77 6.85 -13.36 8.05
C GLY A 77 6.93 -14.36 6.89
N ALA A 78 7.53 -14.01 5.75
CA ALA A 78 7.65 -14.91 4.59
C ALA A 78 8.59 -16.10 4.86
N LEU A 79 9.62 -15.90 5.69
CA LEU A 79 10.56 -16.95 6.11
C LEU A 79 9.91 -18.05 6.96
N ASN A 80 8.76 -17.80 7.61
CA ASN A 80 8.09 -18.78 8.47
C ASN A 80 7.12 -19.72 7.74
N LEU A 81 6.88 -19.54 6.43
CA LEU A 81 5.97 -20.40 5.65
C LEU A 81 6.67 -21.46 4.80
N GLN A 82 8.02 -21.49 4.78
CA GLN A 82 8.80 -22.43 3.96
C GLN A 82 9.56 -23.50 4.74
N SER A 83 9.22 -23.76 6.01
CA SER A 83 9.77 -24.93 6.72
C SER A 83 8.82 -26.13 6.58
N PRO A 84 9.10 -27.11 5.69
CA PRO A 84 8.48 -28.42 5.82
C PRO A 84 9.08 -29.16 7.03
N PRO A 85 8.34 -30.11 7.64
CA PRO A 85 8.82 -30.93 8.75
C PRO A 85 9.97 -31.86 8.35
#